data_AF-A8T264-F1
#
_entry.id   AF-A8T264-F1
#
_cell.length_a   1.000
_cell.length_b   1.000
_cell.length_c   1.000
_cell.angle_alpha   90.00
_cell.angle_beta   90.00
_cell.angle_gamma   90.00
#
_symmetry.space_group_name_H-M   'P 1'
#
loop_
_entity.id
_entity.type
_entity.pdbx_description
1 polymer ?
#
loop_
_entity_poly.entity_id
_entity_poly.type
_entity_poly.pdbx_seq_one_letter_code
_entity_poly.pdbx_strand_id
1 'polypeptide(L)' 'MKMMKLRYRAGSYSMWVEVVVSTFVAKALAMEYASYGWQAEVLEV' A
#
# COMPACT_ATOMS: atom_id res chain seq x y z
N MET A 1 -17.07 -4.82 6.49
CA MET A 1 -15.89 -3.98 6.13
C MET A 1 -15.04 -4.78 5.14
N LYS A 2 -14.79 -4.27 3.92
CA LYS A 2 -14.00 -5.00 2.90
C LYS A 2 -12.51 -4.85 3.22
N MET A 3 -11.77 -5.96 3.12
CA MET A 3 -10.31 -5.99 3.28
C MET A 3 -9.66 -5.92 1.91
N MET A 4 -8.48 -5.31 1.84
CA MET A 4 -7.65 -5.18 0.65
C MET A 4 -6.20 -5.42 1.04
N LYS A 5 -5.43 -5.91 0.07
CA LYS A 5 -3.99 -6.01 0.21
C LYS A 5 -3.37 -4.68 -0.23
N LEU A 6 -2.62 -4.05 0.66
CA LEU A 6 -1.74 -2.93 0.35
C LEU A 6 -0.33 -3.48 0.16
N ARG A 7 0.25 -3.22 -1.02
CA ARG A 7 1.59 -3.65 -1.40
C ARG A 7 2.43 -2.41 -1.68
N TYR A 8 3.59 -2.27 -1.03
CA TYR A 8 4.42 -1.07 -1.19
C TYR A 8 5.94 -1.32 -1.16
N ARG A 9 6.71 -0.40 -1.74
CA ARG A 9 8.19 -0.32 -1.68
C ARG A 9 8.62 1.06 -1.22
N ALA A 10 9.36 1.10 -0.12
CA ALA A 10 9.91 2.33 0.43
C ALA A 10 11.21 2.72 -0.28
N GLY A 11 11.18 3.78 -1.12
CA GLY A 11 12.37 4.31 -1.78
C GLY A 11 13.18 3.28 -2.55
N SER A 12 14.48 3.16 -2.23
CA SER A 12 15.44 2.24 -2.87
C SER A 12 15.41 0.79 -2.35
N TYR A 13 14.49 0.45 -1.44
CA TYR A 13 14.31 -0.93 -1.02
C TYR A 13 13.78 -1.77 -2.19
N SER A 14 14.51 -2.84 -2.52
CA SER A 14 14.15 -3.75 -3.61
C SER A 14 12.93 -4.64 -3.29
N MET A 15 12.61 -4.81 -2.00
CA MET A 15 11.64 -5.78 -1.52
C MET A 15 10.25 -5.15 -1.31
N TRP A 16 9.23 -5.81 -1.84
CA TRP A 16 7.84 -5.45 -1.60
C TRP A 16 7.40 -5.87 -0.20
N VAL A 17 6.72 -4.97 0.49
CA VAL A 17 5.98 -5.26 1.73
C VAL A 17 4.50 -5.40 1.39
N GLU A 18 3.85 -6.43 1.92
CA GLU A 18 2.42 -6.67 1.72
C GLU A 18 1.70 -6.74 3.07
N VAL A 19 0.62 -5.99 3.21
CA VAL A 19 -0.22 -5.98 4.42
C VAL A 19 -1.70 -6.05 4.02
N VAL A 20 -2.51 -6.76 4.80
CA VAL A 20 -3.97 -6.82 4.58
C VAL A 20 -4.64 -5.87 5.57
N VAL A 21 -5.27 -4.84 5.04
CA VAL A 21 -5.92 -3.78 5.82
C VAL A 21 -7.31 -3.49 5.24
N SER A 22 -8.11 -2.69 5.93
CA SER A 22 -9.41 -2.28 5.37
C SER A 22 -9.24 -1.46 4.10
N THR A 23 -10.25 -1.47 3.22
CA THR A 23 -10.26 -0.67 1.99
C THR A 23 -10.01 0.82 2.25
N PHE A 24 -10.55 1.39 3.34
CA PHE A 24 -10.33 2.80 3.69
C PHE A 24 -8.86 3.08 3.99
N VAL A 25 -8.25 2.25 4.84
CA VAL A 25 -6.85 2.38 5.24
C VAL A 25 -5.91 2.13 4.05
N ALA A 26 -6.19 1.12 3.22
CA ALA A 26 -5.37 0.81 2.04
C ALA A 26 -5.28 2.01 1.08
N LYS A 27 -6.42 2.66 0.79
CA LYS A 27 -6.46 3.84 -0.09
C LYS A 27 -5.76 5.06 0.51
N ALA A 28 -5.98 5.32 1.79
CA ALA A 28 -5.34 6.44 2.49
C ALA A 28 -3.80 6.30 2.50
N LEU A 29 -3.29 5.12 2.88
CA LEU A 29 -1.85 4.85 2.92
C LEU A 29 -1.24 4.84 1.51
N ALA A 30 -1.92 4.32 0.50
CA ALA A 30 -1.41 4.36 -0.87
C ALA A 30 -1.19 5.81 -1.38
N MET A 31 -2.11 6.72 -1.06
CA MET A 31 -1.95 8.15 -1.38
C MET A 31 -0.80 8.79 -0.59
N GLU A 32 -0.72 8.51 0.70
CA GLU A 32 0.35 9.01 1.57
C GLU A 32 1.73 8.53 1.11
N TYR A 33 1.87 7.25 0.79
CA TYR A 33 3.13 6.66 0.33
C TYR A 33 3.55 7.20 -1.03
N ALA A 34 2.60 7.43 -1.94
CA ALA A 34 2.90 8.09 -3.22
C ALA A 34 3.48 9.50 -3.00
N SER A 35 3.03 10.24 -1.99
CA SER A 35 3.58 11.57 -1.66
C SER A 35 5.04 11.52 -1.17
N TYR A 36 5.48 10.37 -0.66
CA TYR A 36 6.87 10.12 -0.26
C TYR A 36 7.74 9.64 -1.42
N GLY A 37 7.18 9.52 -2.64
CA GLY A 37 7.85 8.93 -3.79
C GLY A 37 7.99 7.40 -3.71
N TRP A 38 7.22 6.74 -2.84
CA TRP A 38 7.21 5.29 -2.73
C TRP A 38 6.28 4.67 -3.78
N GLN A 39 6.56 3.42 -4.14
CA GLN A 39 5.62 2.65 -4.98
C GLN A 39 4.59 1.99 -4.08
N ALA A 40 3.30 2.19 -4.32
CA ALA A 40 2.22 1.58 -3.56
C ALA A 40 1.07 1.13 -4.48
N GLU A 41 0.54 -0.06 -4.22
CA GLU A 41 -0.52 -0.73 -4.98
C GLU A 41 -1.61 -1.23 -4.02
N VAL A 42 -2.88 -1.04 -4.37
CA VAL A 42 -4.01 -1.61 -3.65
C VAL A 42 -4.60 -2.73 -4.49
N LEU A 43 -4.58 -3.94 -3.95
CA LEU A 43 -5.01 -5.16 -4.61
C LEU A 43 -6.22 -5.75 -3.87
N GLU A 44 -7.08 -6.44 -4.61
CA GLU A 44 -8.09 -7.30 -3.98
C GLU A 44 -7.39 -8.48 -3.29
N VAL A 45 -7.94 -8.93 -2.16
CA VAL A 45 -7.43 -10.11 -1.43
C VAL A 45 -7.77 -11.37 -2.19
#